data_AF-A0A645JH77-F1
#
_entry.id   AF-A0A645JH77-F1
#
_cell.length_a   1.000
_cell.length_b   1.000
_cell.length_c   1.000
_cell.angle_alpha   90.00
_cell.angle_beta   90.00
_cell.angle_gamma   90.00
#
_symmetry.space_group_name_H-M   'P 1'
#
loop_
_entity.id
_entity.type
_entity.pdbx_description
1 polymer ?
#
loop_
_entity_poly.entity_id
_entity_poly.type
_entity_poly.pdbx_seq_one_letter_code
_entity_poly.pdbx_strand_id
1 'polypeptide(L)'
;MRDWGLRVTGAQKGPDSVTYGIKWLSDLEEIVIDPVRCPETAREFGGYAIGRDREGRLLSQYPDRDNHHIDAVRYACEGDMARRGVKF
;
A
#
# COMPACT_ATOMS: atom_id res chain seq x y z
N MET A 1 15.69 -9.36 14.25
CA MET A 1 14.81 -8.22 14.64
C MET A 1 14.42 -8.27 16.10
N ARG A 2 13.78 -9.34 16.60
CA ARG A 2 13.43 -9.46 18.02
C ARG A 2 14.67 -9.49 18.94
N ASP A 3 15.72 -10.17 18.50
CA ASP A 3 17.00 -10.26 19.24
C ASP A 3 17.76 -8.92 19.31
N TRP A 4 17.33 -7.93 18.54
CA TRP A 4 17.89 -6.57 18.53
C TRP A 4 17.08 -5.62 19.44
N GLY A 5 16.16 -6.14 20.25
CA GLY A 5 15.29 -5.34 21.13
C GLY A 5 14.14 -4.63 20.42
N LEU A 6 13.92 -4.90 19.12
CA LEU A 6 12.86 -4.25 18.35
C LEU A 6 11.49 -4.90 18.62
N ARG A 7 10.48 -4.06 18.87
CA ARG A 7 9.08 -4.49 18.95
C ARG A 7 8.53 -4.65 17.53
N VAL A 8 8.52 -5.89 17.04
CA VAL A 8 8.08 -6.22 15.68
C VAL A 8 6.85 -7.13 15.74
N THR A 9 5.88 -6.83 14.87
CA THR A 9 4.68 -7.63 14.65
C THR A 9 4.63 -8.00 13.17
N GLY A 10 4.28 -9.25 12.87
CA GLY A 10 4.09 -9.68 11.49
C GLY A 10 2.77 -9.17 10.93
N ALA A 11 2.75 -8.75 9.67
CA ALA A 11 1.53 -8.36 8.96
C ALA A 11 0.63 -9.59 8.68
N GLN A 12 -0.68 -9.42 8.76
CA GLN A 12 -1.66 -10.47 8.48
C GLN A 12 -2.02 -10.50 6.98
N LYS A 13 -1.20 -11.21 6.20
CA LYS A 13 -1.38 -11.30 4.74
C LYS A 13 -2.41 -12.38 4.36
N GLY A 14 -3.60 -11.96 3.94
CA GLY A 14 -4.57 -12.81 3.21
C GLY A 14 -4.42 -12.70 1.68
N PRO A 15 -4.93 -13.64 0.87
CA PRO A 15 -4.86 -13.61 -0.59
C PRO A 15 -5.38 -12.30 -1.20
N ASP A 16 -6.46 -11.77 -0.62
CA ASP A 16 -7.10 -10.52 -1.07
C ASP A 16 -6.56 -9.26 -0.38
N SER A 17 -5.59 -9.41 0.53
CA SER A 17 -5.09 -8.29 1.34
C SER A 17 -4.46 -7.21 0.47
N VAL A 18 -3.78 -7.58 -0.63
CA VAL A 18 -3.13 -6.65 -1.57
C VAL A 18 -4.15 -5.72 -2.21
N THR A 19 -5.11 -6.30 -2.93
CA THR A 19 -6.18 -5.58 -3.61
C THR A 19 -6.97 -4.70 -2.64
N TYR A 20 -7.31 -5.22 -1.46
CA TYR A 20 -8.02 -4.46 -0.44
C TYR A 20 -7.22 -3.26 0.05
N GLY A 21 -5.95 -3.43 0.43
CA GLY A 21 -5.15 -2.33 0.97
C GLY A 21 -4.77 -1.28 -0.07
N ILE A 22 -4.54 -1.67 -1.33
CA ILE A 22 -4.32 -0.69 -2.41
C ILE A 22 -5.59 0.12 -2.63
N LYS A 23 -6.76 -0.54 -2.68
CA LYS A 23 -8.04 0.17 -2.81
C LYS A 23 -8.27 1.13 -1.64
N TRP A 24 -8.01 0.69 -0.41
CA TRP A 24 -8.15 1.53 0.78
C TRP A 24 -7.26 2.77 0.71
N LEU A 25 -6.00 2.63 0.28
CA LEU A 25 -5.10 3.77 0.07
C LEU A 25 -5.64 4.72 -1.00
N SER A 26 -6.13 4.19 -2.12
CA SER A 26 -6.73 5.00 -3.19
C SER A 26 -8.02 5.71 -2.78
N ASP A 27 -8.73 5.18 -1.77
CA ASP A 27 -9.98 5.75 -1.25
C ASP A 27 -9.74 6.81 -0.15
N LEU A 28 -8.49 7.04 0.28
CA LEU A 28 -8.17 8.12 1.21
C LEU A 28 -8.40 9.51 0.58
N GLU A 29 -8.79 10.48 1.40
CA GLU A 29 -8.97 11.86 0.95
C GLU A 29 -7.67 12.47 0.41
N GLU A 30 -6.55 12.21 1.11
CA GLU A 30 -5.24 12.72 0.73
C GLU A 30 -4.12 11.78 1.22
N ILE A 31 -3.08 11.63 0.40
CA ILE A 31 -1.80 11.04 0.79
C ILE A 31 -0.70 12.08 0.56
N VAL A 32 -0.18 12.65 1.65
CA VAL A 32 0.87 13.67 1.59
C VAL A 32 2.25 13.01 1.61
N ILE A 33 3.04 13.22 0.54
CA ILE A 33 4.41 12.71 0.43
C ILE A 33 5.35 13.88 0.17
N ASP A 34 6.36 14.06 1.03
CA ASP A 34 7.46 14.99 0.78
C ASP A 34 8.47 14.33 -0.18
N PRO A 35 8.60 14.80 -1.44
CA PRO A 35 9.46 14.15 -2.43
C PRO A 35 10.95 14.39 -2.17
N VAL A 36 11.33 15.39 -1.37
CA VAL A 36 12.73 15.65 -1.01
C VAL A 36 13.18 14.66 0.06
N ARG A 37 12.31 14.40 1.05
CA ARG A 37 12.61 13.43 2.13
C ARG A 37 12.36 11.98 1.71
N CYS A 38 11.34 11.75 0.90
CA CYS A 38 10.86 10.42 0.52
C CYS A 38 10.79 10.24 -1.01
N PRO A 39 11.90 10.45 -1.75
CA PRO A 39 11.88 10.47 -3.22
C PRO A 39 11.39 9.16 -3.85
N GLU A 40 11.81 8.02 -3.31
CA GLU A 40 11.38 6.70 -3.82
C GLU A 40 9.90 6.44 -3.55
N THR A 41 9.38 6.89 -2.40
CA THR A 41 7.95 6.80 -2.09
C THR A 41 7.15 7.63 -3.08
N ALA A 42 7.59 8.86 -3.36
CA ALA A 42 6.93 9.73 -4.33
C ALA A 42 6.97 9.13 -5.74
N ARG A 43 8.08 8.50 -6.14
CA ARG A 43 8.21 7.81 -7.43
C ARG A 43 7.22 6.65 -7.55
N GLU A 44 7.16 5.79 -6.54
CA GLU A 44 6.27 4.62 -6.55
C GLU A 44 4.80 5.05 -6.52
N PHE A 45 4.39 5.86 -5.54
CA PHE A 45 2.99 6.30 -5.42
C PHE A 45 2.50 7.13 -6.62
N GLY A 46 3.38 7.92 -7.26
CA GLY A 46 3.03 8.69 -8.44
C GLY A 46 3.00 7.86 -9.74
N GLY A 47 3.71 6.74 -9.81
CA GLY A 47 3.86 5.92 -11.01
C GLY A 47 3.05 4.63 -11.01
N TYR A 48 2.50 4.21 -9.87
CA TYR A 48 1.86 2.92 -9.72
C TYR A 48 0.42 2.92 -10.24
N ALA A 49 0.12 2.02 -11.18
CA ALA A 49 -1.21 1.87 -11.74
C ALA A 49 -1.48 0.42 -12.15
N ILE A 50 -2.76 0.03 -12.20
CA ILE A 50 -3.17 -1.21 -12.85
C ILE A 50 -2.72 -1.17 -14.32
N GLY A 51 -1.99 -2.21 -14.73
CA GLY A 51 -1.55 -2.36 -16.11
C GLY A 51 -2.75 -2.57 -17.06
N ARG A 52 -2.48 -2.41 -18.37
CA ARG A 52 -3.45 -2.75 -19.41
C ARG A 52 -2.96 -3.93 -20.23
N ASP A 53 -3.89 -4.76 -20.70
CA ASP A 53 -3.58 -5.79 -21.69
C ASP A 53 -3.38 -5.19 -23.09
N ARG A 54 -3.10 -6.04 -24.08
CA ARG A 54 -2.86 -5.61 -25.47
C ARG A 54 -4.08 -4.95 -26.09
N GLU A 55 -5.27 -5.27 -25.59
CA GLU A 55 -6.54 -4.74 -26.02
C GLU A 55 -6.94 -3.46 -25.26
N GLY A 56 -6.09 -2.98 -24.35
CA GLY A 56 -6.30 -1.76 -23.57
C GLY A 56 -7.22 -1.93 -22.36
N ARG A 57 -7.62 -3.14 -22.00
CA ARG A 57 -8.42 -3.45 -20.81
C ARG A 57 -7.54 -3.48 -19.57
N LEU A 58 -8.08 -3.04 -18.44
CA LEU A 58 -7.39 -3.11 -17.15
C LEU A 58 -7.14 -4.57 -16.75
N LEU A 59 -5.93 -4.87 -16.28
CA LEU A 59 -5.60 -6.17 -15.72
C LEU A 59 -6.38 -6.42 -14.41
N SER A 60 -6.63 -7.69 -14.10
CA SER A 60 -7.38 -8.10 -12.89
C SER A 60 -6.58 -7.99 -11.60
N GLN A 61 -5.25 -7.82 -11.69
CA GLN A 61 -4.34 -7.77 -10.56
C GLN A 61 -3.41 -6.57 -10.68
N TYR A 62 -3.06 -6.02 -9.51
CA TYR A 62 -2.04 -4.98 -9.41
C TYR A 62 -0.67 -5.55 -9.76
N PRO A 63 0.19 -4.80 -10.47
CA PRO A 63 1.49 -5.30 -10.89
C PRO A 63 2.43 -5.45 -9.69
N ASP A 64 3.17 -6.56 -9.62
CA ASP A 64 4.21 -6.79 -8.61
C ASP A 64 5.55 -6.19 -9.06
N ARG A 65 5.59 -4.86 -9.20
CA ARG A 65 6.79 -4.09 -9.54
C ARG A 65 6.65 -2.66 -8.99
N ASP A 66 7.77 -2.06 -8.60
CA ASP A 66 7.83 -0.66 -8.13
C ASP A 66 6.78 -0.36 -7.03
N ASN A 67 6.58 -1.29 -6.11
CA ASN A 67 5.53 -1.26 -5.09
C ASN A 67 6.05 -1.44 -3.66
N HIS A 68 7.36 -1.36 -3.43
CA HIS A 68 7.97 -1.72 -2.14
C HIS A 68 7.50 -0.81 -1.00
N HIS A 69 7.44 0.50 -1.26
CA HIS A 69 6.96 1.51 -0.32
C HIS A 69 5.44 1.46 -0.18
N ILE A 70 4.71 1.17 -1.26
CA ILE A 70 3.25 0.98 -1.22
C ILE A 70 2.91 -0.19 -0.30
N ASP A 71 3.65 -1.29 -0.40
CA ASP A 71 3.50 -2.45 0.46
C ASP A 71 3.88 -2.14 1.91
N ALA A 72 4.99 -1.42 2.13
CA ALA A 72 5.39 -1.01 3.47
C ALA A 72 4.30 -0.17 4.16
N VAL A 73 3.72 0.81 3.44
CA VAL A 73 2.62 1.65 3.96
C VAL A 73 1.37 0.82 4.20
N ARG A 74 1.00 -0.09 3.29
CA ARG A 74 -0.12 -1.03 3.48
C ARG A 74 0.02 -1.81 4.79
N TYR A 75 1.19 -2.41 5.04
CA TYR A 75 1.41 -3.18 6.26
C TYR A 75 1.39 -2.29 7.50
N ALA A 76 1.91 -1.07 7.41
CA ALA A 76 1.87 -0.10 8.50
C ALA A 76 0.43 0.32 8.87
N CYS A 77 -0.45 0.48 7.87
CA CYS A 77 -1.83 0.91 8.05
C CYS A 77 -2.84 -0.25 8.26
N GLU A 78 -2.39 -1.51 8.31
CA GLU A 78 -3.29 -2.68 8.44
C GLU A 78 -4.25 -2.56 9.64
N GLY A 79 -3.76 -2.02 10.77
CA GLY A 79 -4.59 -1.79 11.96
C GLY A 79 -5.69 -0.75 11.76
N ASP A 80 -5.45 0.28 10.95
CA ASP A 80 -6.42 1.32 10.64
C ASP A 80 -7.48 0.80 9.66
N MET A 81 -7.06 -0.03 8.70
CA MET A 81 -7.98 -0.69 7.77
C MET A 81 -8.93 -1.67 8.48
N ALA A 82 -8.47 -2.32 9.54
CA ALA A 82 -9.28 -3.24 10.34
C ALA A 82 -10.26 -2.51 11.27
N ARG A 83 -9.92 -1.29 11.70
CA ARG A 83 -10.78 -0.45 12.53
C ARG A 83 -11.81 0.28 11.66
N ARG A 84 -12.87 -0.44 11.28
CA ARG A 84 -14.06 0.17 10.67
C ARG A 84 -14.69 1.21 11.62
N GLY A 85 -14.47 2.48 11.31
CA GLY A 85 -15.25 3.61 11.81
C GLY A 85 -14.80 4.15 13.16
N VAL A 86 -14.03 5.24 13.15
CA VAL A 86 -14.12 6.22 14.23
C VAL A 86 -15.51 6.83 14.10
N LYS A 87 -16.41 6.48 15.03
CA LYS A 87 -17.65 7.24 15.20
C LYS A 87 -17.26 8.57 15.83
N PHE A 88 -17.45 9.64 15.07
CA PHE A 88 -17.47 11.00 15.61
C PHE A 88 -18.76 11.22 16.40
#